data_AF-F9RJ98-F1
#
_entry.id   AF-F9RJ98-F1
#
_cell.length_a   1.000
_cell.length_b   1.000
_cell.length_c   1.000
_cell.angle_alpha   90.00
_cell.angle_beta   90.00
_cell.angle_gamma   90.00
#
_symmetry.space_group_name_H-M   'P 1'
#
loop_
_entity.id
_entity.type
_entity.pdbx_description
1 polymer ?
#
loop_
_entity_poly.entity_id
_entity_poly.type
_entity_poly.pdbx_seq_one_letter_code
_entity_poly.pdbx_strand_id
1 'polypeptide(L)'
;MIRKNKSKSVFLENDFYDQPSATVVPLHLSQLKLKLNGVTSHIDQLLYKGVPNYSKKGTQINGVDYVPVVEREAFTREAYRIFKAGFNSTRKTHFDHLKIYIRWLDDACISPIDGDYFHMDLCHAYMKYHQKKCNRGEEKLSTWAKAKAMLSFMLKSNRRHNDAKILGTVAGVKKNTDSHKGIDADSELKPLVRRFIAAFGQFRKSFGDGVRLDIHPLWHEELFSKVAEQEGWSATTRNLNKRAFKHAVRSENSTRNHFSRLAAMLAFCFTGQNTTPLLSLRFSDVRFTSRSGGKVYFDMTKARANYLDIDTSLGFHVKAQDFFHQWMEVSQKLQKHSGTDWVFPYFMESGEVKSAGVAGNRGVQHAVNNLTKKLGLVHVTPSKLRQTKIDVLMKVTQNLWLVSMSANNSIETIKVSYSDGNESDHKNGLSASTEALYDSVKNGTDIHDAANNAKFKFSDVLSDYDYKNLRKEEKENDKQTPIGTRCTDPTQGVANTVKKNLEKLGIVQPEEAICTDFLGCFECQHHRLVSEVEDIWLMLSFNQTLQEMKEYPEINSLPTDKFYKLCNTIEAILTRFKEVSPSNYAKAEEMQCEAPHPLYSDGYSLTDLLEVF
;
A
#
# COMPACT_ATOMS: atom_id res chain seq x y z
N MET A 1 -9.60 35.56 -61.46
CA MET A 1 -8.24 35.40 -60.91
C MET A 1 -7.77 36.71 -60.30
N ILE A 2 -7.79 36.86 -58.97
CA ILE A 2 -7.02 37.86 -58.22
C ILE A 2 -6.60 37.20 -56.89
N ARG A 3 -5.32 36.85 -56.75
CA ARG A 3 -4.73 36.32 -55.51
C ARG A 3 -4.50 37.50 -54.54
N LYS A 4 -5.20 37.52 -53.41
CA LYS A 4 -4.83 38.37 -52.26
C LYS A 4 -4.00 37.54 -51.27
N ASN A 5 -2.69 37.76 -51.26
CA ASN A 5 -1.79 37.29 -50.20
C ASN A 5 -2.17 37.98 -48.88
N LYS A 6 -2.68 37.23 -47.90
CA LYS A 6 -2.70 37.67 -46.51
C LYS A 6 -1.37 37.28 -45.88
N SER A 7 -0.44 38.23 -45.76
CA SER A 7 0.76 38.09 -44.93
C SER A 7 0.32 37.88 -43.47
N LYS A 8 0.75 36.78 -42.84
CA LYS A 8 0.62 36.60 -41.39
C LYS A 8 1.43 37.69 -40.70
N SER A 9 0.81 38.42 -39.77
CA SER A 9 1.52 39.31 -38.87
C SER A 9 2.47 38.48 -37.98
N VAL A 10 3.77 38.74 -38.08
CA VAL A 10 4.76 38.19 -37.16
C VAL A 10 4.56 38.91 -35.83
N PHE A 11 4.03 38.20 -34.83
CA PHE A 11 4.11 38.64 -33.45
C PHE A 11 5.53 38.35 -32.98
N LEU A 12 6.30 39.40 -32.70
CA LEU A 12 7.55 39.28 -31.95
C LEU A 12 7.18 38.89 -30.53
N GLU A 13 7.65 37.72 -30.07
CA GLU A 13 7.61 37.35 -28.66
C GLU A 13 8.38 38.42 -27.86
N ASN A 14 7.80 38.85 -26.73
CA ASN A 14 8.36 39.90 -25.85
C ASN A 14 9.73 39.54 -25.26
N ASP A 15 10.21 38.33 -25.51
CA ASP A 15 11.46 37.75 -25.03
C ASP A 15 12.67 38.19 -25.88
N PHE A 16 12.45 38.92 -26.99
CA PHE A 16 13.53 39.39 -27.88
C PHE A 16 14.45 40.45 -27.24
N TYR A 17 13.99 41.12 -26.17
CA TYR A 17 14.75 42.16 -25.45
C TYR A 17 15.24 41.72 -24.06
N ASP A 18 15.05 40.46 -23.65
CA ASP A 18 15.66 39.97 -22.41
C ASP A 18 17.18 39.86 -22.63
N GLN A 19 17.90 40.88 -22.14
CA GLN A 19 19.35 40.80 -22.05
C GLN A 19 19.71 39.52 -21.27
N PRO A 20 20.63 38.68 -21.78
CA PRO A 20 21.03 37.48 -21.07
C PRO A 20 21.53 37.89 -19.69
N SER A 21 20.82 37.50 -18.63
CA SER A 21 21.24 37.83 -17.27
C SER A 21 22.67 37.32 -17.12
N ALA A 22 23.62 38.23 -16.95
CA ALA A 22 25.01 37.86 -16.79
C ALA A 22 25.08 36.88 -15.60
N THR A 23 25.44 35.63 -15.89
CA THR A 23 25.52 34.61 -14.85
C THR A 23 26.74 34.91 -14.01
N VAL A 24 26.57 35.70 -12.95
CA VAL A 24 27.64 36.01 -11.99
C VAL A 24 28.03 34.71 -11.29
N VAL A 25 29.21 34.19 -11.61
CA VAL A 25 29.83 33.04 -10.93
C VAL A 25 30.82 33.58 -9.92
N PRO A 26 30.68 33.26 -8.61
CA PRO A 26 31.64 33.66 -7.60
C PRO A 26 33.08 33.25 -7.95
N LEU A 27 34.03 34.17 -7.73
CA LEU A 27 35.45 33.93 -7.94
C LEU A 27 35.97 32.81 -7.02
N HIS A 28 35.55 32.79 -5.76
CA HIS A 28 36.02 31.80 -4.79
C HIS A 28 35.22 30.50 -4.83
N LEU A 29 35.88 29.35 -5.03
CA LEU A 29 35.24 28.03 -5.14
C LEU A 29 34.37 27.67 -3.92
N SER A 30 34.78 28.06 -2.71
CA SER A 30 34.00 27.77 -1.48
C SER A 30 32.62 28.46 -1.44
N GLN A 31 32.37 29.44 -2.31
CA GLN A 31 31.08 30.11 -2.45
C GLN A 31 30.15 29.38 -3.43
N LEU A 32 30.66 28.41 -4.20
CA LEU A 32 29.89 27.59 -5.12
C LEU A 32 29.07 26.54 -4.36
N LYS A 33 27.91 26.95 -3.88
CA LYS A 33 26.99 26.12 -3.09
C LYS A 33 25.71 25.86 -3.87
N LEU A 34 25.27 24.60 -3.88
CA LEU A 34 23.99 24.18 -4.45
C LEU A 34 23.03 23.93 -3.29
N LYS A 35 21.91 24.67 -3.23
CA LYS A 35 20.95 24.59 -2.12
C LYS A 35 19.66 23.91 -2.58
N LEU A 36 19.16 22.96 -1.79
CA LEU A 36 17.88 22.30 -2.00
C LEU A 36 17.22 21.99 -0.66
N ASN A 37 16.03 22.54 -0.40
CA ASN A 37 15.19 22.24 0.78
C ASN A 37 15.96 22.24 2.11
N GLY A 38 16.83 23.23 2.34
CA GLY A 38 17.63 23.35 3.56
C GLY A 38 18.90 22.49 3.60
N VAL A 39 19.17 21.69 2.57
CA VAL A 39 20.43 20.95 2.38
C VAL A 39 21.35 21.73 1.44
N THR A 40 22.62 21.84 1.82
CA THR A 40 23.66 22.48 1.00
C THR A 40 24.65 21.44 0.48
N SER A 41 24.81 21.38 -0.83
CA SER A 41 25.85 20.62 -1.52
C SER A 41 27.03 21.55 -1.83
N HIS A 42 28.20 21.19 -1.33
CA HIS A 42 29.43 21.95 -1.40
C HIS A 42 30.25 21.46 -2.61
N ILE A 43 30.32 22.26 -3.67
CA ILE A 43 30.96 21.83 -4.93
C ILE A 43 32.48 21.83 -4.83
N ASP A 44 33.04 22.71 -4.00
CA ASP A 44 34.45 22.77 -3.67
C ASP A 44 35.02 21.45 -3.11
N GLN A 45 34.17 20.54 -2.62
CA GLN A 45 34.59 19.19 -2.25
C GLN A 45 35.29 18.44 -3.40
N LEU A 46 34.90 18.68 -4.66
CA LEU A 46 35.48 18.03 -5.84
C LEU A 46 36.94 18.44 -6.09
N LEU A 47 37.41 19.54 -5.50
CA LEU A 47 38.78 20.02 -5.62
C LEU A 47 39.76 19.12 -4.85
N TYR A 48 39.32 18.48 -3.79
CA TYR A 48 40.19 17.74 -2.88
C TYR A 48 40.32 16.28 -3.28
N LYS A 49 41.52 15.72 -3.14
CA LYS A 49 41.79 14.28 -3.30
C LYS A 49 40.90 13.47 -2.35
N GLY A 50 40.27 12.42 -2.85
CA GLY A 50 39.32 11.59 -2.11
C GLY A 50 37.98 12.28 -1.81
N VAL A 51 37.75 13.50 -2.33
CA VAL A 51 36.50 14.26 -2.20
C VAL A 51 35.89 14.18 -0.77
N PRO A 52 36.64 14.48 0.29
CA PRO A 52 36.22 14.29 1.69
C PRO A 52 34.88 14.93 2.02
N ASN A 53 34.11 14.29 2.90
CA ASN A 53 32.84 14.84 3.37
C ASN A 53 33.05 16.08 4.26
N TYR A 54 32.10 17.01 4.22
CA TYR A 54 32.01 18.10 5.19
C TYR A 54 31.15 17.69 6.39
N SER A 55 31.30 18.43 7.48
CA SER A 55 30.48 18.31 8.69
C SER A 55 29.00 18.63 8.40
N LYS A 56 28.11 18.29 9.34
CA LYS A 56 26.68 18.66 9.26
C LYS A 56 26.46 20.18 9.21
N LYS A 57 27.44 20.98 9.63
CA LYS A 57 27.41 22.45 9.57
C LYS A 57 27.97 23.00 8.24
N GLY A 58 28.43 22.13 7.34
CA GLY A 58 29.00 22.53 6.05
C GLY A 58 30.45 23.03 6.15
N THR A 59 31.19 22.58 7.17
CA THR A 59 32.61 22.92 7.39
C THR A 59 33.50 21.70 7.19
N GLN A 60 34.79 21.92 6.96
CA GLN A 60 35.78 20.84 7.02
C GLN A 60 35.76 20.14 8.39
N ILE A 61 36.05 18.84 8.39
CA ILE A 61 36.08 17.99 9.57
C ILE A 61 37.51 17.93 10.10
N ASN A 62 37.69 18.19 11.39
CA ASN A 62 39.00 18.10 12.03
C ASN A 62 39.57 16.68 11.92
N GLY A 63 40.85 16.55 11.56
CA GLY A 63 41.52 15.26 11.38
C GLY A 63 41.25 14.57 10.03
N VAL A 64 40.61 15.26 9.08
CA VAL A 64 40.48 14.82 7.70
C VAL A 64 41.37 15.66 6.81
N ASP A 65 42.15 15.02 5.93
CA ASP A 65 43.03 15.72 5.00
C ASP A 65 42.25 16.26 3.80
N TYR A 66 42.40 17.57 3.55
CA TYR A 66 41.80 18.28 2.42
C TYR A 66 42.91 18.72 1.45
N VAL A 67 43.52 17.75 0.76
CA VAL A 67 44.61 18.00 -0.20
C VAL A 67 44.04 18.46 -1.55
N PRO A 68 44.29 19.71 -2.00
CA PRO A 68 43.76 20.19 -3.26
C PRO A 68 44.49 19.57 -4.45
N VAL A 69 43.75 19.30 -5.53
CA VAL A 69 44.29 18.86 -6.82
C VAL A 69 44.12 20.01 -7.80
N VAL A 70 45.24 20.65 -8.19
CA VAL A 70 45.27 21.94 -8.91
C VAL A 70 44.52 21.84 -10.24
N GLU A 71 44.65 20.72 -10.94
CA GLU A 71 44.06 20.49 -12.27
C GLU A 71 42.52 20.35 -12.23
N ARG A 72 41.91 20.18 -11.03
CA ARG A 72 40.45 19.99 -10.88
C ARG A 72 39.64 21.27 -10.81
N GLU A 73 40.28 22.43 -10.70
CA GLU A 73 39.53 23.68 -10.55
C GLU A 73 38.59 23.92 -11.74
N ALA A 74 39.08 23.78 -12.96
CA ALA A 74 38.28 23.97 -14.18
C ALA A 74 37.09 22.99 -14.23
N PHE A 75 37.36 21.71 -13.94
CA PHE A 75 36.33 20.67 -13.85
C PHE A 75 35.27 20.98 -12.78
N THR A 76 35.70 21.43 -11.60
CA THR A 76 34.81 21.76 -10.47
C THR A 76 33.86 22.90 -10.83
N ARG A 77 34.37 23.94 -11.50
CA ARG A 77 33.56 25.06 -11.98
C ARG A 77 32.57 24.62 -13.06
N GLU A 78 32.97 23.74 -13.96
CA GLU A 78 32.07 23.23 -14.99
C GLU A 78 30.96 22.36 -14.41
N ALA A 79 31.29 21.46 -13.47
CA ALA A 79 30.30 20.70 -12.73
C ALA A 79 29.29 21.63 -12.03
N TYR A 80 29.75 22.71 -11.39
CA TYR A 80 28.83 23.70 -10.79
C TYR A 80 27.83 24.25 -11.80
N ARG A 81 28.27 24.68 -12.99
CA ARG A 81 27.40 25.24 -14.03
C ARG A 81 26.33 24.24 -14.47
N ILE A 82 26.74 23.00 -14.73
CA ILE A 82 25.84 21.91 -15.12
C ILE A 82 24.78 21.64 -14.03
N PHE A 83 25.18 21.60 -12.76
CA PHE A 83 24.26 21.28 -11.67
C PHE A 83 23.38 22.46 -11.24
N LYS A 84 23.87 23.70 -11.30
CA LYS A 84 23.16 24.91 -10.84
C LYS A 84 21.84 25.11 -11.60
N ALA A 85 21.87 24.95 -12.92
CA ALA A 85 20.73 25.22 -13.79
C ALA A 85 19.60 24.19 -13.60
N GLY A 86 18.68 24.39 -12.65
CA GLY A 86 17.58 23.44 -12.36
C GLY A 86 17.96 22.38 -11.32
N PHE A 87 18.74 22.77 -10.31
CA PHE A 87 19.12 21.89 -9.20
C PHE A 87 17.89 21.37 -8.43
N ASN A 88 17.71 20.05 -8.39
CA ASN A 88 16.60 19.36 -7.75
C ASN A 88 17.07 18.07 -7.07
N SER A 89 16.16 17.29 -6.48
CA SER A 89 16.49 16.05 -5.76
C SER A 89 17.25 15.03 -6.61
N THR A 90 16.88 14.89 -7.88
CA THR A 90 17.55 14.00 -8.84
C THR A 90 18.98 14.47 -9.11
N ARG A 91 19.15 15.77 -9.40
CA ARG A 91 20.48 16.35 -9.63
C ARG A 91 21.36 16.32 -8.39
N LYS A 92 20.79 16.47 -7.19
CA LYS A 92 21.53 16.24 -5.95
C LYS A 92 22.06 14.81 -5.88
N THR A 93 21.24 13.82 -6.23
CA THR A 93 21.66 12.41 -6.24
C THR A 93 22.77 12.19 -7.28
N HIS A 94 22.66 12.77 -8.47
CA HIS A 94 23.74 12.74 -9.46
C HIS A 94 25.03 13.39 -8.93
N PHE A 95 24.94 14.52 -8.26
CA PHE A 95 26.12 15.14 -7.62
C PHE A 95 26.72 14.26 -6.53
N ASP A 96 25.91 13.60 -5.70
CA ASP A 96 26.40 12.66 -4.69
C ASP A 96 27.14 11.47 -5.32
N HIS A 97 26.63 10.95 -6.44
CA HIS A 97 27.31 9.90 -7.21
C HIS A 97 28.54 10.40 -7.98
N LEU A 98 28.57 11.67 -8.40
CA LEU A 98 29.76 12.27 -9.00
C LEU A 98 30.93 12.29 -8.01
N LYS A 99 30.67 12.63 -6.73
CA LYS A 99 31.70 12.55 -5.68
C LYS A 99 32.25 11.13 -5.53
N ILE A 100 31.38 10.12 -5.59
CA ILE A 100 31.80 8.70 -5.49
C ILE A 100 32.64 8.31 -6.71
N TYR A 101 32.29 8.80 -7.90
CA TYR A 101 33.06 8.55 -9.11
C TYR A 101 34.47 9.15 -9.04
N ILE A 102 34.58 10.42 -8.62
CA ILE A 102 35.90 11.06 -8.46
C ILE A 102 36.72 10.38 -7.35
N ARG A 103 36.10 9.95 -6.25
CA ARG A 103 36.77 9.11 -5.23
C ARG A 103 37.32 7.83 -5.82
N TRP A 104 36.54 7.15 -6.64
CA TRP A 104 36.99 5.93 -7.30
C TRP A 104 38.19 6.17 -8.23
N LEU A 105 38.19 7.27 -9.00
CA LEU A 105 39.35 7.66 -9.81
C LEU A 105 40.59 7.87 -8.92
N ASP A 106 40.43 8.57 -7.79
CA ASP A 106 41.53 8.86 -6.86
C ASP A 106 42.10 7.60 -6.21
N ASP A 107 41.22 6.74 -5.71
CA ASP A 107 41.58 5.49 -5.05
C ASP A 107 42.24 4.51 -6.03
N ALA A 108 41.80 4.51 -7.28
CA ALA A 108 42.39 3.71 -8.35
C ALA A 108 43.62 4.36 -9.00
N CYS A 109 44.01 5.57 -8.56
CA CYS A 109 45.10 6.37 -9.13
C CYS A 109 44.94 6.60 -10.66
N ILE A 110 43.70 6.77 -11.12
CA ILE A 110 43.36 6.99 -12.52
C ILE A 110 43.20 8.49 -12.77
N SER A 111 43.94 9.01 -13.74
CA SER A 111 43.83 10.40 -14.19
C SER A 111 42.82 10.54 -15.34
N PRO A 112 42.26 11.74 -15.58
CA PRO A 112 41.47 12.02 -16.77
C PRO A 112 42.25 11.70 -18.04
N ILE A 113 41.57 11.13 -19.04
CA ILE A 113 42.17 10.85 -20.35
C ILE A 113 41.95 12.08 -21.22
N ASP A 114 43.03 12.67 -21.72
CA ASP A 114 43.01 13.93 -22.50
C ASP A 114 42.28 15.09 -21.80
N GLY A 115 42.34 15.12 -20.47
CA GLY A 115 41.61 16.09 -19.64
C GLY A 115 40.10 15.81 -19.50
N ASP A 116 39.58 14.76 -20.13
CA ASP A 116 38.16 14.36 -20.06
C ASP A 116 37.92 13.39 -18.90
N TYR A 117 37.29 13.89 -17.83
CA TYR A 117 36.85 13.10 -16.69
C TYR A 117 35.75 12.09 -17.02
N PHE A 118 35.10 12.21 -18.18
CA PHE A 118 34.06 11.28 -18.64
C PHE A 118 34.45 10.61 -19.96
N HIS A 119 35.75 10.41 -20.20
CA HIS A 119 36.21 9.60 -21.33
C HIS A 119 35.53 8.23 -21.31
N MET A 120 35.21 7.68 -22.48
CA MET A 120 34.38 6.46 -22.56
C MET A 120 35.05 5.26 -21.88
N ASP A 121 36.38 5.16 -21.93
CA ASP A 121 37.12 4.10 -21.24
C ASP A 121 36.99 4.21 -19.72
N LEU A 122 37.01 5.43 -19.17
CA LEU A 122 36.79 5.67 -17.74
C LEU A 122 35.36 5.31 -17.34
N CYS A 123 34.38 5.69 -18.18
CA CYS A 123 32.97 5.34 -17.96
C CYS A 123 32.77 3.83 -17.96
N HIS A 124 33.34 3.12 -18.94
CA HIS A 124 33.26 1.66 -19.04
C HIS A 124 33.98 0.95 -17.89
N ALA A 125 35.16 1.44 -17.49
CA ALA A 125 35.90 0.91 -16.35
C ALA A 125 35.08 1.05 -15.05
N TYR A 126 34.44 2.20 -14.84
CA TYR A 126 33.58 2.43 -13.68
C TYR A 126 32.32 1.55 -13.68
N MET A 127 31.71 1.36 -14.87
CA MET A 127 30.59 0.43 -15.02
C MET A 127 31.00 -1.02 -14.69
N LYS A 128 32.17 -1.48 -15.15
CA LYS A 128 32.73 -2.80 -14.81
C LYS A 128 33.04 -2.93 -13.32
N TYR A 129 33.53 -1.87 -12.68
CA TYR A 129 33.77 -1.84 -11.24
C TYR A 129 32.49 -2.11 -10.43
N HIS A 130 31.39 -1.43 -10.76
CA HIS A 130 30.10 -1.65 -10.12
C HIS A 130 29.54 -3.06 -10.42
N GLN A 131 29.69 -3.56 -11.65
CA GLN A 131 29.28 -4.91 -12.00
C GLN A 131 29.99 -5.96 -11.14
N LYS A 132 31.31 -5.85 -10.95
CA LYS A 132 32.08 -6.76 -10.08
C LYS A 132 31.59 -6.72 -8.64
N LYS A 133 31.33 -5.53 -8.08
CA LYS A 133 30.78 -5.39 -6.71
C LYS A 133 29.40 -6.01 -6.57
N CYS A 134 28.52 -5.80 -7.54
CA CYS A 134 27.18 -6.40 -7.54
C CYS A 134 27.26 -7.92 -7.61
N ASN A 135 28.14 -8.48 -8.46
CA ASN A 135 28.33 -9.93 -8.58
C ASN A 135 28.84 -10.57 -7.28
N ARG A 136 29.61 -9.82 -6.47
CA ARG A 136 30.08 -10.25 -5.15
C ARG A 136 29.08 -9.99 -4.02
N GLY A 137 27.92 -9.41 -4.31
CA GLY A 137 26.92 -9.04 -3.30
C GLY A 137 27.31 -7.86 -2.40
N GLU A 138 28.43 -7.17 -2.68
CA GLU A 138 28.92 -6.03 -1.90
C GLU A 138 28.07 -4.76 -2.12
N GLU A 139 27.33 -4.71 -3.22
CA GLU A 139 26.55 -3.54 -3.62
C GLU A 139 25.21 -3.93 -4.27
N LYS A 140 24.16 -3.14 -4.03
CA LYS A 140 22.86 -3.31 -4.69
C LYS A 140 22.90 -2.81 -6.14
N LEU A 141 22.19 -3.49 -7.04
CA LEU A 141 22.00 -3.08 -8.45
C LEU A 141 21.44 -1.66 -8.60
N SER A 142 20.65 -1.19 -7.61
CA SER A 142 20.11 0.17 -7.61
C SER A 142 21.17 1.25 -7.43
N THR A 143 22.27 0.96 -6.73
CA THR A 143 23.41 1.87 -6.60
C THR A 143 24.16 1.99 -7.93
N TRP A 144 24.41 0.85 -8.60
CA TRP A 144 24.98 0.83 -9.95
C TRP A 144 24.12 1.60 -10.95
N ALA A 145 22.79 1.41 -10.92
CA ALA A 145 21.87 2.14 -11.79
C ALA A 145 21.95 3.68 -11.58
N LYS A 146 22.13 4.16 -10.35
CA LYS A 146 22.32 5.59 -10.06
C LYS A 146 23.67 6.10 -10.54
N ALA A 147 24.74 5.32 -10.41
CA ALA A 147 26.06 5.65 -10.97
C ALA A 147 25.98 5.79 -12.50
N LYS A 148 25.33 4.85 -13.18
CA LYS A 148 25.08 4.94 -14.63
C LYS A 148 24.25 6.18 -15.00
N ALA A 149 23.21 6.48 -14.23
CA ALA A 149 22.36 7.64 -14.47
C ALA A 149 23.14 8.96 -14.32
N MET A 150 24.06 9.04 -13.35
CA MET A 150 24.98 10.17 -13.21
C MET A 150 25.90 10.31 -14.43
N LEU A 151 26.56 9.23 -14.89
CA LEU A 151 27.40 9.27 -16.09
C LEU A 151 26.61 9.72 -17.32
N SER A 152 25.42 9.15 -17.52
CA SER A 152 24.52 9.51 -18.63
C SER A 152 24.11 10.98 -18.57
N PHE A 153 23.85 11.52 -17.37
CA PHE A 153 23.52 12.93 -17.16
C PHE A 153 24.70 13.85 -17.53
N MET A 154 25.91 13.52 -17.09
CA MET A 154 27.12 14.31 -17.38
C MET A 154 27.44 14.31 -18.88
N LEU A 155 27.41 13.13 -19.52
CA LEU A 155 27.63 13.00 -20.97
C LEU A 155 26.60 13.81 -21.78
N LYS A 156 25.31 13.71 -21.45
CA LYS A 156 24.25 14.50 -22.12
C LYS A 156 24.41 16.00 -21.91
N SER A 157 24.80 16.41 -20.71
CA SER A 157 25.04 17.83 -20.41
C SER A 157 26.20 18.40 -21.24
N ASN A 158 27.17 17.56 -21.56
CA ASN A 158 28.29 17.87 -22.46
C ASN A 158 27.98 17.57 -23.95
N ARG A 159 26.70 17.47 -24.33
CA ARG A 159 26.24 17.18 -25.71
C ARG A 159 26.69 15.83 -26.29
N ARG A 160 27.22 14.92 -25.46
CA ARG A 160 27.65 13.55 -25.84
C ARG A 160 26.49 12.56 -25.71
N HIS A 161 25.40 12.81 -26.44
CA HIS A 161 24.17 12.00 -26.34
C HIS A 161 24.34 10.56 -26.82
N ASN A 162 25.18 10.33 -27.84
CA ASN A 162 25.43 9.01 -28.39
C ASN A 162 26.21 8.13 -27.39
N ASP A 163 27.28 8.68 -26.82
CA ASP A 163 28.05 8.05 -25.74
C ASP A 163 27.16 7.62 -24.57
N ALA A 164 26.22 8.48 -24.17
CA ALA A 164 25.26 8.17 -23.13
C ALA A 164 24.31 7.01 -23.47
N LYS A 165 24.02 6.77 -24.76
CA LYS A 165 23.23 5.62 -25.24
C LYS A 165 24.05 4.33 -25.23
N ILE A 166 25.36 4.41 -25.50
CA ILE A 166 26.27 3.27 -25.56
C ILE A 166 26.55 2.69 -24.15
N LEU A 167 26.37 3.48 -23.09
CA LEU A 167 26.46 3.00 -21.71
C LEU A 167 25.50 1.82 -21.46
N GLY A 168 26.08 0.65 -21.14
CA GLY A 168 25.36 -0.60 -20.90
C GLY A 168 24.16 -0.47 -19.94
N THR A 169 23.15 -1.31 -20.17
CA THR A 169 21.93 -1.33 -19.36
C THR A 169 22.14 -2.18 -18.11
N VAL A 170 21.75 -1.65 -16.95
CA VAL A 170 21.73 -2.40 -15.69
C VAL A 170 20.41 -3.19 -15.63
N ALA A 171 20.45 -4.47 -16.00
CA ALA A 171 19.29 -5.36 -15.94
C ALA A 171 18.98 -5.78 -14.49
N GLY A 172 17.73 -6.20 -14.24
CA GLY A 172 17.36 -6.83 -12.96
C GLY A 172 17.12 -5.89 -11.77
N VAL A 173 17.28 -4.57 -11.91
CA VAL A 173 17.09 -3.60 -10.80
C VAL A 173 15.70 -3.71 -10.16
N LYS A 174 14.64 -3.89 -10.96
CA LYS A 174 13.26 -4.03 -10.47
C LYS A 174 13.05 -5.30 -9.64
N LYS A 175 13.66 -6.43 -10.05
CA LYS A 175 13.55 -7.72 -9.33
C LYS A 175 14.31 -7.72 -7.99
N ASN A 176 15.35 -6.88 -7.87
CA ASN A 176 16.18 -6.75 -6.66
C ASN A 176 15.71 -5.58 -5.75
N THR A 177 14.51 -5.07 -5.96
CA THR A 177 13.95 -4.03 -5.08
C THR A 177 13.05 -4.73 -4.07
N ASP A 178 13.48 -4.78 -2.81
CA ASP A 178 12.67 -5.29 -1.70
C ASP A 178 11.36 -4.50 -1.63
N SER A 179 10.22 -5.19 -1.79
CA SER A 179 8.92 -4.58 -1.55
C SER A 179 8.81 -4.20 -0.06
N HIS A 180 8.15 -3.08 0.23
CA HIS A 180 7.88 -2.72 1.62
C HIS A 180 6.92 -3.74 2.20
N LYS A 181 7.33 -4.52 3.20
CA LYS A 181 6.42 -5.43 3.90
C LYS A 181 5.43 -4.64 4.76
N GLY A 182 4.15 -5.04 4.70
CA GLY A 182 3.13 -4.60 5.64
C GLY A 182 3.48 -4.99 7.09
N ILE A 183 2.74 -4.44 8.03
CA ILE A 183 2.80 -4.79 9.45
C ILE A 183 1.54 -5.58 9.81
N ASP A 184 1.58 -6.33 10.90
CA ASP A 184 0.41 -7.08 11.32
C ASP A 184 -0.75 -6.15 11.74
N ALA A 185 -1.96 -6.46 11.30
CA ALA A 185 -3.10 -5.57 11.50
C ALA A 185 -3.54 -5.53 12.97
N ASP A 186 -3.48 -6.68 13.65
CA ASP A 186 -4.06 -6.85 14.98
C ASP A 186 -3.08 -6.55 16.10
N SER A 187 -1.89 -7.13 16.02
CA SER A 187 -0.85 -7.00 17.04
C SER A 187 -0.04 -5.72 16.91
N GLU A 188 0.12 -5.15 15.71
CA GLU A 188 0.98 -3.99 15.49
C GLU A 188 0.20 -2.71 15.11
N LEU A 189 -0.66 -2.76 14.09
CA LEU A 189 -1.34 -1.57 13.57
C LEU A 189 -2.43 -1.05 14.52
N LYS A 190 -3.32 -1.92 15.01
CA LYS A 190 -4.43 -1.52 15.90
C LYS A 190 -3.94 -0.79 17.17
N PRO A 191 -2.95 -1.30 17.94
CA PRO A 191 -2.43 -0.59 19.11
C PRO A 191 -1.85 0.78 18.78
N LEU A 192 -1.10 0.89 17.67
CA LEU A 192 -0.53 2.15 17.22
C LEU A 192 -1.61 3.17 16.87
N VAL A 193 -2.61 2.79 16.07
CA VAL A 193 -3.69 3.68 15.63
C VAL A 193 -4.55 4.12 16.83
N ARG A 194 -4.86 3.21 17.77
CA ARG A 194 -5.57 3.56 19.01
C ARG A 194 -4.81 4.64 19.80
N ARG A 195 -3.48 4.50 19.94
CA ARG A 195 -2.65 5.52 20.61
C ARG A 195 -2.63 6.84 19.86
N PHE A 196 -2.63 6.82 18.51
CA PHE A 196 -2.72 8.02 17.69
C PHE A 196 -4.06 8.74 17.87
N ILE A 197 -5.18 8.04 17.82
CA ILE A 197 -6.52 8.62 18.02
C ILE A 197 -6.65 9.22 19.42
N ALA A 198 -6.18 8.51 20.45
CA ALA A 198 -6.18 9.03 21.83
C ALA A 198 -5.34 10.31 21.97
N ALA A 199 -4.14 10.32 21.38
CA ALA A 199 -3.28 11.49 21.38
C ALA A 199 -3.89 12.67 20.60
N PHE A 200 -4.57 12.40 19.48
CA PHE A 200 -5.26 13.41 18.67
C PHE A 200 -6.39 14.08 19.47
N GLY A 201 -7.21 13.29 20.17
CA GLY A 201 -8.27 13.82 21.02
C GLY A 201 -7.75 14.72 22.15
N GLN A 202 -6.64 14.32 22.79
CA GLN A 202 -5.99 15.14 23.82
C GLN A 202 -5.40 16.44 23.26
N PHE A 203 -4.74 16.40 22.10
CA PHE A 203 -4.27 17.61 21.42
C PHE A 203 -5.43 18.56 21.09
N ARG A 204 -6.53 18.02 20.53
CA ARG A 204 -7.71 18.80 20.17
C ARG A 204 -8.32 19.48 21.40
N LYS A 205 -8.46 18.74 22.51
CA LYS A 205 -8.99 19.29 23.77
C LYS A 205 -8.10 20.42 24.29
N SER A 206 -6.80 20.18 24.45
CA SER A 206 -5.85 21.19 24.91
C SER A 206 -5.83 22.43 24.00
N PHE A 207 -5.96 22.25 22.69
CA PHE A 207 -6.04 23.37 21.75
C PHE A 207 -7.34 24.16 21.88
N GLY A 208 -8.48 23.48 22.05
CA GLY A 208 -9.77 24.12 22.29
C GLY A 208 -9.81 24.91 23.61
N ASP A 209 -9.19 24.36 24.66
CA ASP A 209 -9.15 24.95 25.99
C ASP A 209 -8.06 26.03 26.14
N GLY A 210 -7.18 26.21 25.14
CA GLY A 210 -6.04 27.13 25.19
C GLY A 210 -4.95 26.72 26.20
N VAL A 211 -4.94 25.46 26.64
CA VAL A 211 -4.03 24.95 27.67
C VAL A 211 -2.72 24.46 27.05
N ARG A 212 -1.59 24.88 27.60
CA ARG A 212 -0.27 24.40 27.19
C ARG A 212 -0.02 22.98 27.69
N LEU A 213 0.48 22.11 26.81
CA LEU A 213 0.85 20.74 27.15
C LEU A 213 2.26 20.68 27.75
N ASP A 214 2.38 20.09 28.94
CA ASP A 214 3.67 19.82 29.58
C ASP A 214 4.39 18.58 29.03
N ILE A 215 3.61 17.64 28.46
CA ILE A 215 4.10 16.41 27.88
C ILE A 215 3.30 16.05 26.63
N HIS A 216 3.97 15.48 25.63
CA HIS A 216 3.30 15.09 24.40
C HIS A 216 2.18 14.05 24.66
N PRO A 217 0.97 14.23 24.10
CA PRO A 217 -0.17 13.32 24.23
C PRO A 217 0.01 11.87 23.77
N LEU A 218 1.19 11.51 23.25
CA LEU A 218 1.53 10.11 22.95
C LEU A 218 2.02 9.40 24.22
N TRP A 219 2.39 10.15 25.26
CA TRP A 219 2.86 9.60 26.52
C TRP A 219 1.88 8.56 27.08
N HIS A 220 2.43 7.41 27.46
CA HIS A 220 1.71 6.34 28.11
C HIS A 220 2.65 5.65 29.09
N GLU A 221 2.40 5.84 30.39
CA GLU A 221 3.31 5.39 31.44
C GLU A 221 3.51 3.87 31.41
N GLU A 222 2.43 3.08 31.32
CA GLU A 222 2.55 1.61 31.33
C GLU A 222 3.35 1.05 30.15
N LEU A 223 3.09 1.50 28.92
CA LEU A 223 3.86 1.08 27.74
C LEU A 223 5.32 1.50 27.85
N PHE A 224 5.58 2.71 28.35
CA PHE A 224 6.93 3.20 28.58
C PHE A 224 7.68 2.37 29.62
N SER A 225 7.03 2.05 30.74
CA SER A 225 7.62 1.23 31.82
C SER A 225 7.91 -0.18 31.36
N LYS A 226 6.99 -0.82 30.62
CA LYS A 226 7.21 -2.16 30.04
C LYS A 226 8.45 -2.20 29.15
N VAL A 227 8.62 -1.23 28.27
CA VAL A 227 9.81 -1.13 27.41
C VAL A 227 11.07 -0.86 28.23
N ALA A 228 10.98 0.03 29.21
CA ALA A 228 12.12 0.36 30.08
C ALA A 228 12.59 -0.82 30.93
N GLU A 229 11.68 -1.73 31.29
CA GLU A 229 12.00 -2.99 31.97
C GLU A 229 12.60 -4.01 31.01
N GLN A 230 11.97 -4.23 29.86
CA GLN A 230 12.45 -5.16 28.82
C GLN A 230 13.86 -4.82 28.32
N GLU A 231 14.15 -3.54 28.16
CA GLU A 231 15.43 -3.04 27.66
C GLU A 231 16.45 -2.73 28.78
N GLY A 232 16.10 -2.98 30.05
CA GLY A 232 16.99 -2.76 31.19
C GLY A 232 17.44 -1.30 31.37
N TRP A 233 16.55 -0.33 31.11
CA TRP A 233 16.92 1.10 31.16
C TRP A 233 17.23 1.58 32.58
N SER A 234 18.41 2.18 32.75
CA SER A 234 18.77 2.95 33.94
C SER A 234 17.86 4.16 34.15
N ALA A 235 17.81 4.70 35.38
CA ALA A 235 17.04 5.90 35.71
C ALA A 235 17.40 7.09 34.79
N THR A 236 18.68 7.26 34.45
CA THR A 236 19.15 8.30 33.52
C THR A 236 18.56 8.11 32.12
N THR A 237 18.59 6.89 31.60
CA THR A 237 18.02 6.57 30.27
C THR A 237 16.51 6.75 30.24
N ARG A 238 15.81 6.36 31.32
CA ARG A 238 14.36 6.61 31.48
C ARG A 238 14.07 8.12 31.44
N ASN A 239 14.80 8.93 32.19
CA ASN A 239 14.63 10.38 32.21
C ASN A 239 14.91 11.03 30.85
N LEU A 240 15.97 10.61 30.15
CA LEU A 240 16.28 11.09 28.80
C LEU A 240 15.16 10.77 27.80
N ASN A 241 14.65 9.53 27.81
CA ASN A 241 13.56 9.12 26.93
C ASN A 241 12.24 9.84 27.26
N LYS A 242 11.91 10.03 28.54
CA LYS A 242 10.74 10.82 28.98
C LYS A 242 10.87 12.30 28.57
N ARG A 243 12.07 12.88 28.68
CA ARG A 243 12.36 14.26 28.26
C ARG A 243 12.11 14.49 26.76
N ALA A 244 12.24 13.47 25.92
CA ALA A 244 11.90 13.58 24.49
C ALA A 244 10.43 13.94 24.26
N PHE A 245 9.50 13.40 25.06
CA PHE A 245 8.07 13.73 24.98
C PHE A 245 7.80 15.16 25.44
N LYS A 246 8.45 15.63 26.50
CA LYS A 246 8.35 17.03 26.93
C LYS A 246 8.93 17.98 25.88
N HIS A 247 10.07 17.64 25.32
CA HIS A 247 10.74 18.44 24.30
C HIS A 247 9.90 18.59 23.03
N ALA A 248 9.14 17.56 22.66
CA ALA A 248 8.26 17.59 21.49
C ALA A 248 7.15 18.65 21.57
N VAL A 249 6.75 19.06 22.78
CA VAL A 249 5.75 20.12 23.03
C VAL A 249 6.33 21.34 23.74
N ARG A 250 7.65 21.53 23.70
CA ARG A 250 8.36 22.57 24.47
C ARG A 250 7.93 24.00 24.13
N SER A 251 7.55 24.24 22.89
CA SER A 251 7.25 25.55 22.32
C SER A 251 6.02 25.43 21.45
N GLU A 252 5.28 26.52 21.30
CA GLU A 252 4.04 26.55 20.51
C GLU A 252 4.21 25.97 19.10
N ASN A 253 5.20 26.43 18.32
CA ASN A 253 5.46 25.89 16.98
C ASN A 253 5.78 24.39 17.00
N SER A 254 6.53 23.92 18.00
CA SER A 254 6.82 22.48 18.16
C SER A 254 5.54 21.69 18.41
N THR A 255 4.67 22.18 19.29
CA THR A 255 3.37 21.57 19.61
C THR A 255 2.46 21.53 18.39
N ARG A 256 2.29 22.66 17.68
CA ARG A 256 1.51 22.75 16.44
C ARG A 256 2.03 21.80 15.36
N ASN A 257 3.36 21.75 15.19
CA ASN A 257 4.00 20.84 14.24
C ASN A 257 3.82 19.36 14.63
N HIS A 258 3.86 19.02 15.92
CA HIS A 258 3.59 17.65 16.37
C HIS A 258 2.13 17.25 16.17
N PHE A 259 1.18 18.17 16.38
CA PHE A 259 -0.23 17.93 16.11
C PHE A 259 -0.48 17.68 14.61
N SER A 260 0.06 18.53 13.74
CA SER A 260 -0.01 18.37 12.27
C SER A 260 0.61 17.05 11.79
N ARG A 261 1.78 16.67 12.33
CA ARG A 261 2.40 15.37 12.01
C ARG A 261 1.55 14.19 12.45
N LEU A 262 0.95 14.25 13.64
CA LEU A 262 0.08 13.19 14.14
C LEU A 262 -1.18 13.04 13.25
N ALA A 263 -1.79 14.16 12.86
CA ALA A 263 -2.91 14.16 11.94
C ALA A 263 -2.52 13.58 10.57
N ALA A 264 -1.34 13.94 10.04
CA ALA A 264 -0.83 13.36 8.81
C ALA A 264 -0.63 11.83 8.92
N MET A 265 -0.11 11.33 10.06
CA MET A 265 0.04 9.90 10.31
C MET A 265 -1.31 9.16 10.31
N LEU A 266 -2.34 9.72 10.96
CA LEU A 266 -3.69 9.16 10.92
C LEU A 266 -4.28 9.17 9.50
N ALA A 267 -4.08 10.26 8.75
CA ALA A 267 -4.51 10.34 7.36
C ALA A 267 -3.81 9.30 6.48
N PHE A 268 -2.51 9.01 6.69
CA PHE A 268 -1.84 7.89 6.02
C PHE A 268 -2.45 6.53 6.37
N CYS A 269 -2.80 6.29 7.63
CA CYS A 269 -3.45 5.04 8.05
C CYS A 269 -4.82 4.84 7.36
N PHE A 270 -5.65 5.89 7.30
CA PHE A 270 -6.99 5.77 6.72
C PHE A 270 -6.99 5.77 5.20
N THR A 271 -6.15 6.60 4.58
CA THR A 271 -6.18 6.78 3.12
C THR A 271 -5.27 5.80 2.40
N GLY A 272 -4.12 5.43 2.98
CA GLY A 272 -3.08 4.67 2.28
C GLY A 272 -2.43 5.45 1.13
N GLN A 273 -2.51 6.79 1.11
CA GLN A 273 -2.01 7.60 0.01
C GLN A 273 -0.51 7.84 0.05
N ASN A 274 0.04 8.23 -1.10
CA ASN A 274 1.46 8.58 -1.23
C ASN A 274 1.78 9.85 -0.42
N THR A 275 3.02 9.91 0.09
CA THR A 275 3.49 11.00 0.95
C THR A 275 3.32 12.39 0.33
N THR A 276 3.84 12.60 -0.90
CA THR A 276 3.87 13.94 -1.50
C THR A 276 2.47 14.48 -1.81
N PRO A 277 1.58 13.72 -2.49
CA PRO A 277 0.23 14.22 -2.75
C PRO A 277 -0.55 14.52 -1.47
N LEU A 278 -0.51 13.64 -0.46
CA LEU A 278 -1.27 13.84 0.78
C LEU A 278 -0.79 15.08 1.56
N LEU A 279 0.53 15.25 1.68
CA LEU A 279 1.10 16.38 2.44
C LEU A 279 1.06 17.71 1.67
N SER A 280 0.64 17.72 0.41
CA SER A 280 0.51 18.92 -0.42
C SER A 280 -0.94 19.38 -0.60
N LEU A 281 -1.90 18.68 0.01
CA LEU A 281 -3.32 19.04 -0.03
C LEU A 281 -3.57 20.46 0.48
N ARG A 282 -4.42 21.19 -0.23
CA ARG A 282 -5.04 22.46 0.17
C ARG A 282 -6.43 22.24 0.72
N PHE A 283 -6.98 23.24 1.41
CA PHE A 283 -8.35 23.15 1.93
C PHE A 283 -9.39 22.97 0.82
N SER A 284 -9.18 23.58 -0.35
CA SER A 284 -10.01 23.40 -1.55
C SER A 284 -10.06 21.96 -2.05
N ASP A 285 -9.03 21.19 -1.73
CA ASP A 285 -8.85 19.83 -2.22
C ASP A 285 -9.63 18.82 -1.36
N VAL A 286 -10.23 19.25 -0.25
CA VAL A 286 -11.00 18.39 0.66
C VAL A 286 -12.49 18.74 0.55
N ARG A 287 -13.30 17.77 0.11
CA ARG A 287 -14.75 17.96 -0.03
C ARG A 287 -15.51 16.98 0.85
N PHE A 288 -16.52 17.47 1.54
CA PHE A 288 -17.42 16.68 2.38
C PHE A 288 -18.81 16.66 1.73
N THR A 289 -19.36 15.48 1.44
CA THR A 289 -20.68 15.36 0.80
C THR A 289 -21.68 14.67 1.71
N SER A 290 -22.89 15.22 1.81
CA SER A 290 -24.02 14.62 2.54
C SER A 290 -24.72 13.50 1.77
N ARG A 291 -24.63 13.47 0.43
CA ARG A 291 -25.20 12.40 -0.41
C ARG A 291 -24.40 11.10 -0.24
N SER A 292 -25.08 9.99 0.04
CA SER A 292 -24.51 8.65 0.23
C SER A 292 -23.64 8.45 1.49
N GLY A 293 -24.08 8.96 2.65
CA GLY A 293 -23.52 8.56 3.95
C GLY A 293 -22.26 9.31 4.41
N GLY A 294 -22.08 10.57 4.01
CA GLY A 294 -21.03 11.44 4.58
C GLY A 294 -19.63 11.29 3.95
N LYS A 295 -19.51 10.87 2.68
CA LYS A 295 -18.21 10.61 2.06
C LYS A 295 -17.29 11.85 2.08
N VAL A 296 -16.01 11.61 2.40
CA VAL A 296 -14.91 12.60 2.29
C VAL A 296 -14.14 12.31 1.01
N TYR A 297 -13.97 13.33 0.17
CA TYR A 297 -13.23 13.26 -1.08
C TYR A 297 -11.96 14.11 -1.00
N PHE A 298 -10.88 13.58 -1.57
CA PHE A 298 -9.61 14.28 -1.71
C PHE A 298 -9.28 14.49 -3.20
N ASP A 299 -9.29 15.73 -3.64
CA ASP A 299 -8.87 16.14 -4.98
C ASP A 299 -7.33 16.19 -5.03
N MET A 300 -6.73 15.10 -5.50
CA MET A 300 -5.28 14.90 -5.42
C MET A 300 -4.68 14.74 -6.81
N THR A 301 -4.05 15.79 -7.32
CA THR A 301 -3.38 15.74 -8.63
C THR A 301 -2.02 15.02 -8.55
N LYS A 302 -1.88 13.89 -9.26
CA LYS A 302 -0.58 13.22 -9.48
C LYS A 302 -0.01 13.62 -10.85
N ALA A 303 0.97 14.53 -10.86
CA ALA A 303 1.65 14.99 -12.08
C ALA A 303 2.37 13.88 -12.91
N ARG A 304 2.53 12.66 -12.37
CA ARG A 304 3.21 11.53 -13.05
C ARG A 304 2.25 10.45 -13.59
N ALA A 305 0.93 10.64 -13.46
CA ALA A 305 -0.07 9.63 -13.81
C ALA A 305 -1.30 10.26 -14.52
N ASN A 306 -1.07 11.08 -15.55
CA ASN A 306 -2.12 11.64 -16.43
C ASN A 306 -3.31 12.30 -15.70
N TYR A 307 -3.10 12.99 -14.57
CA TYR A 307 -4.17 13.64 -13.80
C TYR A 307 -5.32 12.69 -13.41
N LEU A 308 -5.05 11.40 -13.20
CA LEU A 308 -6.03 10.46 -12.67
C LEU A 308 -6.53 10.94 -11.30
N ASP A 309 -7.81 11.32 -11.25
CA ASP A 309 -8.54 11.61 -10.02
C ASP A 309 -8.40 10.42 -9.07
N ILE A 310 -8.04 10.71 -7.82
CA ILE A 310 -7.94 9.68 -6.80
C ILE A 310 -9.36 9.32 -6.38
N ASP A 311 -9.84 8.20 -6.88
CA ASP A 311 -11.17 7.74 -6.52
C ASP A 311 -11.20 7.22 -5.07
N THR A 312 -11.76 8.03 -4.18
CA THR A 312 -12.14 7.63 -2.81
C THR A 312 -13.57 7.06 -2.76
N SER A 313 -14.09 6.52 -3.88
CA SER A 313 -15.45 5.96 -4.05
C SER A 313 -15.88 5.01 -2.94
N LEU A 314 -14.95 4.25 -2.36
CA LEU A 314 -15.21 3.32 -1.25
C LEU A 314 -15.71 4.00 0.03
N GLY A 315 -15.55 5.33 0.15
CA GLY A 315 -15.96 6.10 1.32
C GLY A 315 -15.10 5.80 2.55
N PHE A 316 -15.18 6.66 3.57
CA PHE A 316 -14.54 6.43 4.87
C PHE A 316 -15.58 5.97 5.87
N HIS A 317 -15.19 5.10 6.81
CA HIS A 317 -16.01 4.81 7.99
C HIS A 317 -16.27 6.11 8.78
N VAL A 318 -17.44 6.26 9.40
CA VAL A 318 -17.90 7.47 10.12
C VAL A 318 -16.81 8.07 11.02
N LYS A 319 -16.17 7.25 11.88
CA LYS A 319 -15.06 7.70 12.75
C LYS A 319 -13.86 8.33 12.01
N ALA A 320 -13.55 7.88 10.80
CA ALA A 320 -12.49 8.48 9.98
C ALA A 320 -12.98 9.78 9.32
N GLN A 321 -14.27 9.87 8.94
CA GLN A 321 -14.89 11.12 8.49
C GLN A 321 -14.86 12.18 9.60
N ASP A 322 -15.27 11.81 10.82
CA ASP A 322 -15.23 12.68 12.00
C ASP A 322 -13.83 13.21 12.26
N PHE A 323 -12.81 12.35 12.14
CA PHE A 323 -11.42 12.77 12.24
C PHE A 323 -11.07 13.86 11.22
N PHE A 324 -11.42 13.67 9.94
CA PHE A 324 -11.10 14.66 8.89
C PHE A 324 -11.85 15.97 9.10
N HIS A 325 -13.12 15.92 9.52
CA HIS A 325 -13.87 17.13 9.89
C HIS A 325 -13.20 17.89 11.04
N GLN A 326 -12.87 17.18 12.13
CA GLN A 326 -12.22 17.78 13.30
C GLN A 326 -10.83 18.34 12.95
N TRP A 327 -10.05 17.62 12.14
CA TRP A 327 -8.74 18.09 11.73
C TRP A 327 -8.82 19.31 10.83
N MET A 328 -9.76 19.36 9.88
CA MET A 328 -9.94 20.52 9.00
C MET A 328 -10.26 21.78 9.81
N GLU A 329 -11.17 21.68 10.78
CA GLU A 329 -11.51 22.80 11.67
C GLU A 329 -10.27 23.30 12.45
N VAL A 330 -9.49 22.38 13.01
CA VAL A 330 -8.26 22.70 13.75
C VAL A 330 -7.19 23.30 12.84
N SER A 331 -6.96 22.71 11.67
CA SER A 331 -5.93 23.14 10.72
C SER A 331 -6.18 24.54 10.19
N GLN A 332 -7.45 24.88 9.93
CA GLN A 332 -7.88 26.23 9.58
C GLN A 332 -7.63 27.23 10.71
N LYS A 333 -8.02 26.88 11.95
CA LYS A 333 -7.77 27.73 13.13
C LYS A 333 -6.28 27.99 13.35
N LEU A 334 -5.43 26.97 13.17
CA LEU A 334 -3.97 27.08 13.32
C LEU A 334 -3.32 28.02 12.29
N GLN A 335 -3.95 28.25 11.14
CA GLN A 335 -3.43 29.03 10.01
C GLN A 335 -4.19 30.33 9.74
N LYS A 336 -5.14 30.70 10.62
CA LYS A 336 -6.02 31.87 10.43
C LYS A 336 -5.27 33.17 10.11
N HIS A 337 -4.04 33.32 10.62
CA HIS A 337 -3.22 34.52 10.45
C HIS A 337 -2.03 34.34 9.49
N SER A 338 -1.85 33.15 8.88
CA SER A 338 -0.70 32.89 8.00
C SER A 338 -0.99 33.15 6.52
N GLY A 339 -2.26 33.31 6.12
CA GLY A 339 -2.65 33.43 4.71
C GLY A 339 -2.42 32.16 3.88
N THR A 340 -2.24 31.01 4.56
CA THR A 340 -2.02 29.70 3.94
C THR A 340 -3.19 28.77 4.20
N ASP A 341 -3.37 27.79 3.32
CA ASP A 341 -4.50 26.88 3.29
C ASP A 341 -4.06 25.40 3.22
N TRP A 342 -2.89 25.07 3.80
CA TRP A 342 -2.37 23.71 3.79
C TRP A 342 -3.21 22.81 4.71
N VAL A 343 -3.64 21.63 4.26
CA VAL A 343 -4.31 20.66 5.14
C VAL A 343 -3.38 20.19 6.26
N PHE A 344 -2.10 19.97 5.92
CA PHE A 344 -1.05 19.57 6.87
C PHE A 344 0.07 20.62 6.92
N PRO A 345 -0.09 21.69 7.71
CA PRO A 345 0.88 22.78 7.78
C PRO A 345 2.12 22.43 8.60
N TYR A 346 3.20 23.16 8.34
CA TYR A 346 4.43 23.18 9.11
C TYR A 346 4.81 24.63 9.41
N PHE A 347 4.94 24.94 10.70
CA PHE A 347 5.25 26.26 11.23
C PHE A 347 6.76 26.38 11.42
N MET A 348 7.42 27.23 10.63
CA MET A 348 8.85 27.48 10.74
C MET A 348 9.17 28.46 11.86
N GLU A 349 10.42 28.45 12.33
CA GLU A 349 10.89 29.42 13.32
C GLU A 349 10.89 30.87 12.80
N SER A 350 10.96 31.06 11.48
CA SER A 350 10.84 32.37 10.82
C SER A 350 9.42 32.95 10.82
N GLY A 351 8.41 32.19 11.24
CA GLY A 351 7.00 32.56 11.16
C GLY A 351 6.32 32.17 9.84
N GLU A 352 7.08 31.75 8.83
CA GLU A 352 6.52 31.24 7.56
C GLU A 352 5.86 29.86 7.76
N VAL A 353 4.70 29.65 7.13
CA VAL A 353 3.98 28.37 7.13
C VAL A 353 4.12 27.68 5.78
N LYS A 354 4.56 26.44 5.79
CA LYS A 354 4.75 25.60 4.59
C LYS A 354 3.94 24.32 4.69
N SER A 355 3.82 23.60 3.58
CA SER A 355 3.34 22.23 3.64
C SER A 355 4.32 21.35 4.41
N ALA A 356 3.80 20.40 5.19
CA ALA A 356 4.63 19.45 5.94
C ALA A 356 5.51 18.58 5.02
N GLY A 357 5.13 18.44 3.74
CA GLY A 357 5.90 17.73 2.73
C GLY A 357 7.15 18.48 2.23
N VAL A 358 7.13 19.81 2.26
CA VAL A 358 8.21 20.67 1.73
C VAL A 358 9.19 21.11 2.82
N ALA A 359 8.70 21.44 4.02
CA ALA A 359 9.54 21.98 5.09
C ALA A 359 10.17 20.92 6.02
N GLY A 360 9.67 19.68 6.01
CA GLY A 360 10.13 18.62 6.89
C GLY A 360 11.45 17.99 6.43
N ASN A 361 12.59 18.49 6.91
CA ASN A 361 13.95 17.96 6.64
C ASN A 361 14.14 16.45 6.92
N ARG A 362 13.23 15.82 7.68
CA ARG A 362 13.26 14.39 8.01
C ARG A 362 11.92 13.68 7.83
N GLY A 363 10.96 14.19 7.05
CA GLY A 363 9.64 13.58 6.89
C GLY A 363 8.76 13.61 8.16
N VAL A 364 7.44 13.58 7.99
CA VAL A 364 6.47 13.73 9.09
C VAL A 364 6.50 12.57 10.09
N GLN A 365 6.81 11.37 9.60
CA GLN A 365 6.82 10.13 10.39
C GLN A 365 7.98 10.04 11.39
N HIS A 366 9.14 10.65 11.13
CA HIS A 366 10.32 10.43 11.96
C HIS A 366 10.16 10.95 13.39
N ALA A 367 9.57 12.13 13.57
CA ALA A 367 9.36 12.70 14.90
C ALA A 367 8.33 11.88 15.71
N VAL A 368 7.29 11.38 15.05
CA VAL A 368 6.27 10.53 15.67
C VAL A 368 6.86 9.15 16.01
N ASN A 369 7.57 8.52 15.07
CA ASN A 369 8.23 7.23 15.28
C ASN A 369 9.27 7.25 16.40
N ASN A 370 9.99 8.36 16.56
CA ASN A 370 10.94 8.51 17.67
C ASN A 370 10.27 8.46 19.05
N LEU A 371 9.01 8.89 19.15
CA LEU A 371 8.20 8.83 20.36
C LEU A 371 7.55 7.45 20.50
N THR A 372 6.92 6.91 19.45
CA THR A 372 6.25 5.60 19.50
C THR A 372 7.21 4.45 19.74
N LYS A 373 8.45 4.53 19.24
CA LYS A 373 9.52 3.57 19.54
C LYS A 373 9.77 3.46 21.06
N LYS A 374 9.70 4.57 21.80
CA LYS A 374 9.90 4.58 23.26
C LYS A 374 8.73 3.96 24.04
N LEU A 375 7.66 3.62 23.34
CA LEU A 375 6.46 2.96 23.87
C LEU A 375 6.34 1.53 23.33
N GLY A 376 7.36 1.01 22.62
CA GLY A 376 7.36 -0.36 22.09
C GLY A 376 6.41 -0.54 20.91
N LEU A 377 5.93 0.56 20.32
CA LEU A 377 5.02 0.52 19.19
C LEU A 377 5.80 0.45 17.88
N VAL A 378 5.20 -0.22 16.90
CA VAL A 378 5.78 -0.52 15.59
C VAL A 378 6.25 0.74 14.84
N HIS A 379 7.41 0.64 14.17
CA HIS A 379 7.93 1.70 13.31
C HIS A 379 7.26 1.67 11.94
N VAL A 380 6.52 2.73 11.61
CA VAL A 380 5.75 2.86 10.38
C VAL A 380 6.29 3.92 9.41
N THR A 381 6.10 3.70 8.12
CA THR A 381 6.29 4.71 7.08
C THR A 381 5.00 4.80 6.25
N PRO A 382 4.75 5.90 5.52
CA PRO A 382 3.59 5.95 4.62
C PRO A 382 3.52 4.75 3.68
N SER A 383 4.66 4.27 3.17
CA SER A 383 4.71 3.05 2.34
C SER A 383 4.31 1.78 3.11
N LYS A 384 4.78 1.59 4.35
CA LYS A 384 4.37 0.43 5.18
C LYS A 384 2.89 0.48 5.52
N LEU A 385 2.35 1.66 5.87
CA LEU A 385 0.93 1.84 6.18
C LEU A 385 0.06 1.57 4.95
N ARG A 386 0.50 2.07 3.79
CA ARG A 386 -0.12 1.78 2.50
C ARG A 386 -0.11 0.28 2.18
N GLN A 387 1.05 -0.38 2.29
CA GLN A 387 1.12 -1.82 2.06
C GLN A 387 0.21 -2.57 3.03
N THR A 388 0.23 -2.23 4.32
CA THR A 388 -0.62 -2.86 5.33
C THR A 388 -2.10 -2.72 4.98
N LYS A 389 -2.54 -1.55 4.52
CA LYS A 389 -3.92 -1.33 4.06
C LYS A 389 -4.24 -2.21 2.85
N ILE A 390 -3.33 -2.30 1.88
CA ILE A 390 -3.50 -3.17 0.70
C ILE A 390 -3.57 -4.64 1.14
N ASP A 391 -2.69 -5.09 2.04
CA ASP A 391 -2.68 -6.46 2.57
C ASP A 391 -3.98 -6.80 3.29
N VAL A 392 -4.48 -5.90 4.15
CA VAL A 392 -5.75 -6.08 4.86
C VAL A 392 -6.93 -6.10 3.88
N LEU A 393 -6.98 -5.16 2.93
CA LEU A 393 -8.03 -5.15 1.91
C LEU A 393 -7.98 -6.40 1.04
N MET A 394 -6.79 -6.87 0.67
CA MET A 394 -6.64 -8.10 -0.11
C MET A 394 -7.09 -9.32 0.68
N LYS A 395 -6.69 -9.44 1.96
CA LYS A 395 -7.14 -10.52 2.85
C LYS A 395 -8.65 -10.55 3.03
N VAL A 396 -9.28 -9.39 3.22
CA VAL A 396 -10.73 -9.28 3.49
C VAL A 396 -11.57 -9.42 2.23
N THR A 397 -11.14 -8.81 1.12
CA THR A 397 -11.98 -8.69 -0.07
C THR A 397 -11.65 -9.73 -1.13
N GLN A 398 -10.41 -10.23 -1.13
CA GLN A 398 -9.82 -11.11 -2.15
C GLN A 398 -10.11 -10.63 -3.59
N ASN A 399 -10.27 -9.31 -3.78
CA ASN A 399 -10.64 -8.71 -5.05
C ASN A 399 -9.53 -7.77 -5.54
N LEU A 400 -8.83 -8.20 -6.58
CA LEU A 400 -7.68 -7.48 -7.13
C LEU A 400 -8.05 -6.10 -7.68
N TRP A 401 -9.23 -5.97 -8.28
CA TRP A 401 -9.71 -4.71 -8.83
C TRP A 401 -10.02 -3.69 -7.73
N LEU A 402 -10.79 -4.09 -6.71
CA LEU A 402 -11.13 -3.26 -5.57
C LEU A 402 -9.89 -2.77 -4.83
N VAL A 403 -8.91 -3.67 -4.65
CA VAL A 403 -7.61 -3.33 -4.05
C VAL A 403 -6.81 -2.39 -4.94
N SER A 404 -6.78 -2.63 -6.26
CA SER A 404 -6.08 -1.76 -7.22
C SER A 404 -6.67 -0.35 -7.26
N MET A 405 -8.00 -0.24 -7.19
CA MET A 405 -8.75 1.01 -7.13
C MET A 405 -8.47 1.74 -5.82
N SER A 406 -8.57 1.05 -4.67
CA SER A 406 -8.25 1.66 -3.37
C SER A 406 -6.77 2.07 -3.26
N ALA A 407 -5.87 1.34 -3.91
CA ALA A 407 -4.46 1.70 -3.95
C ALA A 407 -4.22 2.85 -4.95
N ASN A 408 -5.04 3.02 -6.00
CA ASN A 408 -4.70 3.83 -7.16
C ASN A 408 -3.36 3.37 -7.77
N ASN A 409 -3.29 2.07 -8.07
CA ASN A 409 -2.21 1.36 -8.75
C ASN A 409 -2.82 0.51 -9.89
N SER A 410 -2.02 0.12 -10.87
CA SER A 410 -2.48 -0.86 -11.87
C SER A 410 -2.63 -2.25 -11.25
N ILE A 411 -3.52 -3.05 -11.82
CA ILE A 411 -3.79 -4.43 -11.42
C ILE A 411 -2.52 -5.28 -11.48
N GLU A 412 -1.69 -5.09 -12.51
CA GLU A 412 -0.43 -5.82 -12.70
C GLU A 412 0.55 -5.51 -11.57
N THR A 413 0.57 -4.27 -11.09
CA THR A 413 1.45 -3.86 -9.99
C THR A 413 1.07 -4.55 -8.68
N ILE A 414 -0.23 -4.67 -8.42
CA ILE A 414 -0.74 -5.40 -7.24
C ILE A 414 -0.49 -6.89 -7.41
N LYS A 415 -0.77 -7.47 -8.58
CA LYS A 415 -0.56 -8.89 -8.89
C LYS A 415 0.88 -9.35 -8.61
N VAL A 416 1.88 -8.59 -9.09
CA VAL A 416 3.30 -8.88 -8.85
C VAL A 416 3.65 -8.85 -7.35
N SER A 417 2.98 -8.01 -6.56
CA SER A 417 3.26 -7.90 -5.13
C SER A 417 2.76 -9.11 -4.32
N TYR A 418 1.78 -9.86 -4.85
CA TYR A 418 1.17 -11.03 -4.21
C TYR A 418 1.49 -12.37 -4.88
N SER A 419 2.03 -12.37 -6.10
CA SER A 419 2.46 -13.60 -6.79
C SER A 419 3.68 -14.28 -6.16
N ASP A 420 4.38 -13.58 -5.26
CA ASP A 420 5.62 -14.04 -4.63
C ASP A 420 5.41 -14.60 -3.19
N GLY A 421 4.15 -14.77 -2.73
CA GLY A 421 3.78 -15.33 -1.42
C GLY A 421 3.26 -16.78 -1.48
N ASN A 422 3.22 -17.47 -0.33
CA ASN A 422 2.86 -18.90 -0.20
C ASN A 422 1.51 -19.26 -0.88
N GLU A 423 1.45 -20.47 -1.46
CA GLU A 423 1.21 -20.58 -2.90
C GLU A 423 -0.14 -21.23 -3.32
N SER A 424 -1.00 -21.73 -2.42
CA SER A 424 -2.31 -22.30 -2.81
C SER A 424 -3.47 -21.31 -2.70
N ASP A 425 -3.70 -20.76 -1.50
CA ASP A 425 -4.94 -20.02 -1.19
C ASP A 425 -4.94 -18.63 -1.83
N HIS A 426 -3.76 -18.02 -1.94
CA HIS A 426 -3.57 -16.74 -2.63
C HIS A 426 -3.63 -16.86 -4.15
N LYS A 427 -3.27 -18.01 -4.74
CA LYS A 427 -3.36 -18.21 -6.21
C LYS A 427 -4.80 -18.38 -6.66
N ASN A 428 -5.64 -19.03 -5.87
CA ASN A 428 -7.04 -19.30 -6.22
C ASN A 428 -7.90 -18.02 -6.23
N GLY A 429 -7.87 -17.22 -5.16
CA GLY A 429 -8.59 -15.93 -5.11
C GLY A 429 -8.07 -14.89 -6.12
N LEU A 430 -6.76 -14.91 -6.42
CA LEU A 430 -6.15 -14.06 -7.43
C LEU A 430 -6.55 -14.50 -8.85
N SER A 431 -6.64 -15.81 -9.12
CA SER A 431 -7.08 -16.34 -10.42
C SER A 431 -8.56 -16.05 -10.66
N ALA A 432 -9.43 -16.28 -9.67
CA ALA A 432 -10.84 -15.93 -9.73
C ALA A 432 -11.08 -14.43 -9.98
N SER A 433 -10.32 -13.56 -9.30
CA SER A 433 -10.33 -12.12 -9.57
C SER A 433 -9.85 -11.75 -10.97
N THR A 434 -8.84 -12.47 -11.50
CA THR A 434 -8.31 -12.20 -12.85
C THR A 434 -9.28 -12.65 -13.93
N GLU A 435 -9.97 -13.78 -13.72
CA GLU A 435 -10.98 -14.34 -14.61
C GLU A 435 -12.25 -13.48 -14.64
N ALA A 436 -12.73 -13.02 -13.48
CA ALA A 436 -13.82 -12.04 -13.40
C ALA A 436 -13.51 -10.74 -14.14
N LEU A 437 -12.25 -10.29 -14.07
CA LEU A 437 -11.81 -9.09 -14.79
C LEU A 437 -11.80 -9.31 -16.30
N TYR A 438 -11.28 -10.46 -16.73
CA TYR A 438 -11.25 -10.85 -18.14
C TYR A 438 -12.67 -10.96 -18.72
N ASP A 439 -13.60 -11.55 -17.98
CA ASP A 439 -15.01 -11.62 -18.37
C ASP A 439 -15.68 -10.26 -18.41
N SER A 440 -15.43 -9.35 -17.46
CA SER A 440 -16.01 -7.99 -17.51
C SER A 440 -15.50 -7.18 -18.71
N VAL A 441 -14.21 -7.30 -19.06
CA VAL A 441 -13.58 -6.58 -20.18
C VAL A 441 -14.03 -7.16 -21.52
N LYS A 442 -14.27 -8.48 -21.58
CA LYS A 442 -14.62 -9.18 -22.82
C LYS A 442 -16.13 -9.20 -23.09
N ASN A 443 -16.94 -9.37 -22.05
CA ASN A 443 -18.38 -9.64 -22.17
C ASN A 443 -19.25 -8.46 -21.65
N GLY A 444 -18.64 -7.42 -21.07
CA GLY A 444 -19.35 -6.21 -20.63
C GLY A 444 -20.25 -6.39 -19.39
N THR A 445 -20.07 -7.49 -18.65
CA THR A 445 -20.78 -7.76 -17.39
C THR A 445 -20.36 -6.80 -16.28
N ASP A 446 -21.30 -6.48 -15.40
CA ASP A 446 -21.01 -5.67 -14.21
C ASP A 446 -19.96 -6.37 -13.33
N ILE A 447 -18.95 -5.60 -12.92
CA ILE A 447 -17.73 -6.11 -12.28
C ILE A 447 -18.04 -6.70 -10.89
N HIS A 448 -19.06 -6.20 -10.20
CA HIS A 448 -19.49 -6.74 -8.91
C HIS A 448 -20.18 -8.09 -9.09
N ASP A 449 -21.02 -8.23 -10.12
CA ASP A 449 -21.70 -9.50 -10.42
C ASP A 449 -20.72 -10.56 -10.92
N ALA A 450 -19.72 -10.17 -11.73
CA ALA A 450 -18.65 -11.06 -12.19
C ALA A 450 -17.75 -11.56 -11.03
N ALA A 451 -17.40 -10.66 -10.09
CA ALA A 451 -16.59 -11.02 -8.92
C ALA A 451 -17.36 -11.89 -7.92
N ASN A 452 -18.67 -11.66 -7.76
CA ASN A 452 -19.52 -12.50 -6.93
C ASN A 452 -19.69 -13.89 -7.56
N ASN A 453 -20.04 -13.98 -8.85
CA ASN A 453 -20.14 -15.25 -9.58
C ASN A 453 -18.82 -16.05 -9.56
N ALA A 454 -17.68 -15.38 -9.65
CA ALA A 454 -16.36 -16.01 -9.51
C ALA A 454 -16.02 -16.42 -8.07
N LYS A 455 -16.61 -15.82 -7.02
CA LYS A 455 -16.50 -16.33 -5.64
C LYS A 455 -17.38 -17.56 -5.43
N PHE A 456 -18.56 -17.59 -6.06
CA PHE A 456 -19.50 -18.72 -5.98
C PHE A 456 -19.00 -19.99 -6.67
N LYS A 457 -18.15 -19.87 -7.70
CA LYS A 457 -17.45 -21.01 -8.31
C LYS A 457 -16.36 -21.64 -7.41
N PHE A 458 -16.03 -20.99 -6.28
CA PHE A 458 -14.93 -21.35 -5.37
C PHE A 458 -15.38 -21.32 -3.90
N SER A 459 -16.54 -21.89 -3.57
CA SER A 459 -16.92 -22.12 -2.16
C SER A 459 -15.88 -23.05 -1.52
N ASP A 460 -15.23 -22.62 -0.42
CA ASP A 460 -14.10 -23.32 0.20
C ASP A 460 -14.53 -24.71 0.70
N VAL A 461 -13.99 -25.75 0.06
CA VAL A 461 -14.08 -27.12 0.56
C VAL A 461 -12.98 -27.30 1.61
N LEU A 462 -13.38 -27.44 2.88
CA LEU A 462 -12.46 -27.67 3.99
C LEU A 462 -12.02 -29.12 4.01
N SER A 463 -10.71 -29.37 4.24
CA SER A 463 -10.26 -30.73 4.52
C SER A 463 -10.78 -31.20 5.88
N ASP A 464 -10.93 -32.52 6.07
CA ASP A 464 -11.30 -33.10 7.38
C ASP A 464 -10.33 -32.65 8.50
N TYR A 465 -9.05 -32.50 8.17
CA TYR A 465 -8.03 -32.00 9.11
C TYR A 465 -8.28 -30.52 9.50
N ASP A 466 -8.53 -29.66 8.52
CA ASP A 466 -8.75 -28.23 8.74
C ASP A 466 -10.06 -27.98 9.50
N TYR A 467 -11.10 -28.73 9.16
CA TYR A 467 -12.37 -28.71 9.86
C TYR A 467 -12.23 -29.11 11.34
N LYS A 468 -11.48 -30.18 11.63
CA LYS A 468 -11.19 -30.62 13.02
C LYS A 468 -10.37 -29.60 13.82
N ASN A 469 -9.52 -28.81 13.17
CA ASN A 469 -8.75 -27.76 13.83
C ASN A 469 -9.59 -26.50 14.09
N LEU A 470 -10.40 -26.06 13.11
CA LEU A 470 -11.37 -24.98 13.27
C LEU A 470 -12.33 -25.24 14.45
N ARG A 471 -12.81 -26.48 14.59
CA ARG A 471 -13.69 -26.89 15.69
C ARG A 471 -13.06 -26.81 17.08
N LYS A 472 -11.72 -26.84 17.19
CA LYS A 472 -11.03 -26.66 18.49
C LYS A 472 -11.09 -25.21 18.96
N GLU A 473 -11.17 -24.26 18.03
CA GLU A 473 -11.19 -22.82 18.27
C GLU A 473 -12.62 -22.26 18.33
N GLU A 474 -13.55 -22.81 17.54
CA GLU A 474 -14.95 -22.35 17.41
C GLU A 474 -15.96 -23.37 17.97
N LYS A 475 -16.09 -23.46 19.30
CA LYS A 475 -16.85 -24.54 19.95
C LYS A 475 -18.37 -24.42 19.96
N GLU A 476 -18.96 -23.22 19.81
CA GLU A 476 -20.34 -23.03 20.28
C GLU A 476 -21.47 -23.36 19.28
N ASN A 477 -21.28 -23.28 17.95
CA ASN A 477 -22.43 -23.30 17.03
C ASN A 477 -22.32 -24.22 15.79
N ASP A 478 -21.21 -24.94 15.58
CA ASP A 478 -21.07 -25.85 14.43
C ASP A 478 -21.86 -27.15 14.68
N LYS A 479 -22.98 -27.33 13.97
CA LYS A 479 -23.91 -28.47 14.12
C LYS A 479 -24.24 -29.08 12.76
N GLN A 480 -24.42 -30.40 12.75
CA GLN A 480 -25.01 -31.11 11.62
C GLN A 480 -26.53 -30.88 11.64
N THR A 481 -27.07 -30.43 10.52
CA THR A 481 -28.52 -30.25 10.33
C THR A 481 -29.21 -31.62 10.21
N PRO A 482 -30.54 -31.72 10.44
CA PRO A 482 -31.30 -32.97 10.28
C PRO A 482 -31.20 -33.60 8.87
N ILE A 483 -30.88 -32.78 7.87
CA ILE A 483 -30.66 -33.15 6.45
C ILE A 483 -29.20 -33.53 6.15
N GLY A 484 -28.35 -33.70 7.17
CA GLY A 484 -26.98 -34.18 7.04
C GLY A 484 -25.93 -33.11 6.72
N THR A 485 -26.32 -31.88 6.33
CA THR A 485 -25.38 -30.80 6.00
C THR A 485 -24.77 -30.11 7.23
N ARG A 486 -23.50 -29.68 7.15
CA ARG A 486 -22.79 -28.97 8.23
C ARG A 486 -22.99 -27.46 8.13
N CYS A 487 -23.23 -26.81 9.27
CA CYS A 487 -23.56 -25.38 9.33
C CYS A 487 -22.92 -24.70 10.55
N THR A 488 -22.37 -23.49 10.34
CA THR A 488 -21.79 -22.66 11.40
C THR A 488 -22.80 -22.18 12.43
N ASP A 489 -24.07 -22.04 12.02
CA ASP A 489 -25.17 -21.62 12.89
C ASP A 489 -26.51 -22.02 12.24
N PRO A 490 -27.18 -23.07 12.75
CA PRO A 490 -28.43 -23.56 12.17
C PRO A 490 -29.63 -22.63 12.39
N THR A 491 -29.50 -21.56 13.19
CA THR A 491 -30.56 -20.57 13.45
C THR A 491 -30.48 -19.34 12.54
N GLN A 492 -29.41 -19.22 11.76
CA GLN A 492 -29.14 -18.08 10.87
C GLN A 492 -29.28 -18.45 9.39
N GLY A 493 -29.20 -17.44 8.51
CA GLY A 493 -29.34 -17.63 7.07
C GLY A 493 -30.76 -18.03 6.66
N VAL A 494 -30.90 -19.17 5.98
CA VAL A 494 -32.16 -19.63 5.40
C VAL A 494 -33.23 -19.94 6.46
N ALA A 495 -32.82 -20.33 7.68
CA ALA A 495 -33.71 -20.51 8.82
C ALA A 495 -34.56 -19.26 9.13
N ASN A 496 -33.99 -18.06 9.02
CA ASN A 496 -34.72 -16.81 9.24
C ASN A 496 -35.75 -16.52 8.14
N THR A 497 -35.48 -16.95 6.91
CA THR A 497 -36.39 -16.82 5.78
C THR A 497 -37.56 -17.79 5.91
N VAL A 498 -37.26 -19.06 6.25
CA VAL A 498 -38.27 -20.09 6.55
C VAL A 498 -39.16 -19.65 7.72
N LYS A 499 -38.55 -19.12 8.79
CA LYS A 499 -39.28 -18.56 9.94
C LYS A 499 -40.26 -17.47 9.54
N LYS A 500 -39.80 -16.47 8.79
CA LYS A 500 -40.66 -15.37 8.30
C LYS A 500 -41.78 -15.83 7.37
N ASN A 501 -41.55 -16.90 6.60
CA ASN A 501 -42.57 -17.44 5.70
C ASN A 501 -43.65 -18.23 6.47
N LEU A 502 -43.25 -19.04 7.45
CA LEU A 502 -44.17 -19.77 8.32
C LEU A 502 -44.98 -18.82 9.23
N GLU A 503 -44.38 -17.73 9.73
CA GLU A 503 -45.08 -16.67 10.47
C GLU A 503 -46.13 -15.97 9.59
N LYS A 504 -45.84 -15.74 8.30
CA LYS A 504 -46.80 -15.18 7.34
C LYS A 504 -47.97 -16.13 7.03
N LEU A 505 -47.76 -17.44 7.18
CA LEU A 505 -48.78 -18.48 6.97
C LEU A 505 -49.58 -18.81 8.24
N GLY A 506 -49.27 -18.17 9.38
CA GLY A 506 -50.01 -18.34 10.64
C GLY A 506 -49.69 -19.62 11.40
N ILE A 507 -48.57 -20.28 11.11
CA ILE A 507 -48.16 -21.55 11.73
C ILE A 507 -47.28 -21.25 12.95
N VAL A 508 -47.69 -21.75 14.12
CA VAL A 508 -46.94 -21.58 15.39
C VAL A 508 -45.76 -22.54 15.42
N GLN A 509 -44.55 -22.00 15.62
CA GLN A 509 -43.32 -22.79 15.64
C GLN A 509 -42.84 -23.16 17.06
N PRO A 510 -42.05 -24.24 17.20
CA PRO A 510 -41.29 -24.52 18.42
C PRO A 510 -40.22 -23.45 18.72
N GLU A 511 -39.75 -23.37 19.97
CA GLU A 511 -38.90 -22.27 20.48
C GLU A 511 -37.54 -22.12 19.77
N GLU A 512 -37.03 -23.17 19.11
CA GLU A 512 -35.78 -23.13 18.34
C GLU A 512 -36.05 -23.48 16.86
N ALA A 513 -35.95 -22.49 15.97
CA ALA A 513 -36.06 -22.69 14.52
C ALA A 513 -34.70 -23.14 13.95
N ILE A 514 -34.62 -24.38 13.47
CA ILE A 514 -33.44 -24.99 12.86
C ILE A 514 -33.61 -25.02 11.34
N CYS A 515 -32.57 -24.68 10.59
CA CYS A 515 -32.57 -24.70 9.13
C CYS A 515 -32.82 -26.12 8.57
N THR A 516 -33.86 -26.27 7.74
CA THR A 516 -34.21 -27.51 7.03
C THR A 516 -34.12 -27.39 5.51
N ASP A 517 -33.81 -26.21 4.97
CA ASP A 517 -33.75 -25.98 3.52
C ASP A 517 -32.39 -26.42 2.95
N PHE A 518 -32.36 -27.63 2.41
CA PHE A 518 -31.18 -28.22 1.80
C PHE A 518 -30.73 -27.51 0.51
N LEU A 519 -31.66 -27.03 -0.32
CA LEU A 519 -31.32 -26.37 -1.59
C LEU A 519 -30.79 -24.95 -1.35
N GLY A 520 -31.39 -24.24 -0.39
CA GLY A 520 -30.91 -22.94 0.06
C GLY A 520 -29.54 -23.00 0.75
N CYS A 521 -29.13 -24.16 1.30
CA CYS A 521 -27.83 -24.32 1.95
C CYS A 521 -26.65 -24.08 0.99
N PHE A 522 -26.74 -24.48 -0.28
CA PHE A 522 -25.65 -24.27 -1.25
C PHE A 522 -25.45 -22.80 -1.65
N GLU A 523 -26.45 -21.96 -1.36
CA GLU A 523 -26.39 -20.50 -1.55
C GLU A 523 -26.21 -19.76 -0.22
N CYS A 524 -26.09 -20.47 0.91
CA CYS A 524 -26.03 -19.92 2.25
C CYS A 524 -24.59 -19.71 2.72
N GLN A 525 -24.27 -18.49 3.17
CA GLN A 525 -22.97 -18.11 3.73
C GLN A 525 -22.58 -18.87 5.02
N HIS A 526 -23.52 -19.60 5.64
CA HIS A 526 -23.32 -20.35 6.88
C HIS A 526 -23.09 -21.85 6.64
N HIS A 527 -23.23 -22.32 5.39
CA HIS A 527 -23.01 -23.72 5.04
C HIS A 527 -21.51 -24.04 4.93
N ARG A 528 -21.10 -25.21 5.44
CA ARG A 528 -19.71 -25.68 5.37
C ARG A 528 -19.62 -26.95 4.53
N LEU A 529 -18.77 -26.91 3.50
CA LEU A 529 -18.39 -28.08 2.70
C LEU A 529 -17.14 -28.70 3.32
N VAL A 530 -17.22 -29.95 3.78
CA VAL A 530 -16.12 -30.67 4.43
C VAL A 530 -15.83 -31.94 3.64
N SER A 531 -14.56 -32.17 3.29
CA SER A 531 -14.14 -33.33 2.50
C SER A 531 -13.93 -34.60 3.34
N GLU A 532 -14.88 -34.87 4.25
CA GLU A 532 -14.93 -36.12 5.02
C GLU A 532 -15.63 -37.22 4.20
N VAL A 533 -15.30 -38.49 4.43
CA VAL A 533 -15.84 -39.62 3.65
C VAL A 533 -17.36 -39.62 3.63
N GLU A 534 -18.00 -39.40 4.79
CA GLU A 534 -19.46 -39.38 4.92
C GLU A 534 -20.12 -38.23 4.15
N ASP A 535 -19.56 -37.02 4.24
CA ASP A 535 -20.12 -35.84 3.57
C ASP A 535 -19.94 -35.94 2.03
N ILE A 536 -18.84 -36.56 1.57
CA ILE A 536 -18.62 -36.83 0.14
C ILE A 536 -19.58 -37.92 -0.35
N TRP A 537 -19.80 -38.99 0.42
CA TRP A 537 -20.73 -40.07 0.09
C TRP A 537 -22.17 -39.57 0.01
N LEU A 538 -22.58 -38.74 0.96
CA LEU A 538 -23.87 -38.02 0.96
C LEU A 538 -24.07 -37.23 -0.35
N MET A 539 -23.05 -36.48 -0.77
CA MET A 539 -23.10 -35.64 -1.97
C MET A 539 -23.06 -36.45 -3.28
N LEU A 540 -22.36 -37.60 -3.30
CA LEU A 540 -22.38 -38.53 -4.43
C LEU A 540 -23.74 -39.19 -4.59
N SER A 541 -24.34 -39.65 -3.50
CA SER A 541 -25.69 -40.21 -3.49
C SER A 541 -26.72 -39.20 -3.95
N PHE A 542 -26.67 -37.97 -3.41
CA PHE A 542 -27.58 -36.91 -3.81
C PHE A 542 -27.46 -36.55 -5.30
N ASN A 543 -26.22 -36.48 -5.82
CA ASN A 543 -26.00 -36.27 -7.26
C ASN A 543 -26.61 -37.41 -8.09
N GLN A 544 -26.42 -38.67 -7.68
CA GLN A 544 -26.98 -39.81 -8.40
C GLN A 544 -28.52 -39.75 -8.42
N THR A 545 -29.18 -39.51 -7.28
CA THR A 545 -30.64 -39.38 -7.22
C THR A 545 -31.15 -38.21 -8.07
N LEU A 546 -30.42 -37.09 -8.13
CA LEU A 546 -30.74 -35.97 -9.03
C LEU A 546 -30.61 -36.33 -10.52
N GLN A 547 -29.65 -37.17 -10.90
CA GLN A 547 -29.52 -37.62 -12.28
C GLN A 547 -30.62 -38.62 -12.65
N GLU A 548 -30.97 -39.54 -11.75
CA GLU A 548 -32.09 -40.48 -11.91
C GLU A 548 -33.43 -39.72 -12.06
N MET A 549 -33.60 -38.60 -11.36
CA MET A 549 -34.75 -37.71 -11.51
C MET A 549 -34.93 -37.11 -12.92
N LYS A 550 -33.86 -37.00 -13.72
CA LYS A 550 -33.99 -36.53 -15.12
C LYS A 550 -34.81 -37.47 -15.98
N GLU A 551 -34.96 -38.73 -15.58
CA GLU A 551 -35.64 -39.76 -16.36
C GLU A 551 -37.14 -39.87 -16.04
N TYR A 552 -37.64 -39.16 -15.01
CA TYR A 552 -39.05 -39.20 -14.63
C TYR A 552 -39.92 -38.25 -15.48
N PRO A 553 -40.99 -38.74 -16.13
CA PRO A 553 -41.82 -37.94 -17.05
C PRO A 553 -42.54 -36.74 -16.41
N GLU A 554 -42.80 -36.79 -15.09
CA GLU A 554 -43.56 -35.79 -14.33
C GLU A 554 -42.73 -34.55 -13.94
N ILE A 555 -41.39 -34.65 -14.01
CA ILE A 555 -40.42 -33.59 -13.70
C ILE A 555 -40.24 -32.57 -14.84
N ASN A 556 -40.89 -32.76 -16.00
CA ASN A 556 -40.96 -31.78 -17.09
C ASN A 556 -41.74 -30.49 -16.74
N SER A 557 -42.18 -30.33 -15.49
CA SER A 557 -42.89 -29.15 -14.96
C SER A 557 -42.07 -28.30 -13.98
N LEU A 558 -40.84 -28.72 -13.61
CA LEU A 558 -39.93 -27.92 -12.77
C LEU A 558 -39.24 -26.81 -13.60
N PRO A 559 -38.97 -25.61 -13.02
CA PRO A 559 -38.23 -24.55 -13.72
C PRO A 559 -36.84 -25.05 -14.14
N THR A 560 -36.62 -25.20 -15.44
CA THR A 560 -35.45 -25.88 -16.03
C THR A 560 -34.13 -25.23 -15.59
N ASP A 561 -34.11 -23.91 -15.45
CA ASP A 561 -32.91 -23.15 -15.07
C ASP A 561 -32.41 -23.42 -13.64
N LYS A 562 -33.32 -23.65 -12.68
CA LYS A 562 -32.94 -23.92 -11.28
C LYS A 562 -32.37 -25.32 -11.13
N PHE A 563 -32.94 -26.29 -11.84
CA PHE A 563 -32.48 -27.67 -11.81
C PHE A 563 -31.11 -27.83 -12.46
N TYR A 564 -30.87 -27.21 -13.64
CA TYR A 564 -29.54 -27.21 -14.26
C TYR A 564 -28.48 -26.48 -13.40
N LYS A 565 -28.85 -25.36 -12.77
CA LYS A 565 -27.96 -24.66 -11.84
C LYS A 565 -27.56 -25.54 -10.66
N LEU A 566 -28.50 -26.33 -10.12
CA LEU A 566 -28.25 -27.27 -9.02
C LEU A 566 -27.28 -28.38 -9.45
N CYS A 567 -27.54 -29.06 -10.58
CA CYS A 567 -26.63 -30.10 -11.10
C CYS A 567 -25.20 -29.56 -11.30
N ASN A 568 -25.06 -28.39 -11.94
CA ASN A 568 -23.76 -27.78 -12.19
C ASN A 568 -23.02 -27.41 -10.90
N THR A 569 -23.75 -26.97 -9.87
CA THR A 569 -23.17 -26.60 -8.57
C THR A 569 -22.63 -27.85 -7.84
N ILE A 570 -23.37 -28.95 -7.89
CA ILE A 570 -22.99 -30.21 -7.23
C ILE A 570 -21.81 -30.86 -7.94
N GLU A 571 -21.79 -30.89 -9.27
CA GLU A 571 -20.66 -31.41 -10.06
C GLU A 571 -19.38 -30.61 -9.78
N ALA A 572 -19.49 -29.28 -9.64
CA ALA A 572 -18.36 -28.43 -9.26
C ALA A 572 -17.85 -28.75 -7.84
N ILE A 573 -18.75 -28.95 -6.86
CA ILE A 573 -18.39 -29.32 -5.48
C ILE A 573 -17.73 -30.71 -5.43
N LEU A 574 -18.27 -31.70 -6.13
CA LEU A 574 -17.70 -33.05 -6.20
C LEU A 574 -16.29 -33.05 -6.82
N THR A 575 -16.09 -32.26 -7.88
CA THR A 575 -14.77 -32.07 -8.49
C THR A 575 -13.77 -31.52 -7.45
N ARG A 576 -14.20 -30.55 -6.63
CA ARG A 576 -13.36 -30.01 -5.55
C ARG A 576 -13.09 -31.00 -4.43
N PHE A 577 -14.06 -31.81 -4.01
CA PHE A 577 -13.81 -32.87 -3.03
C PHE A 577 -12.73 -33.84 -3.51
N LYS A 578 -12.74 -34.18 -4.81
CA LYS A 578 -11.73 -35.02 -5.44
C LYS A 578 -10.35 -34.36 -5.46
N GLU A 579 -10.28 -33.05 -5.65
CA GLU A 579 -9.02 -32.28 -5.63
C GLU A 579 -8.45 -32.10 -4.22
N VAL A 580 -9.30 -31.76 -3.24
CA VAL A 580 -8.89 -31.45 -1.85
C VAL A 580 -8.54 -32.72 -1.07
N SER A 581 -9.30 -33.79 -1.24
CA SER A 581 -9.06 -35.04 -0.53
C SER A 581 -9.29 -36.27 -1.42
N PRO A 582 -8.37 -36.55 -2.36
CA PRO A 582 -8.48 -37.67 -3.30
C PRO A 582 -8.69 -39.03 -2.61
N SER A 583 -8.06 -39.23 -1.45
CA SER A 583 -8.18 -40.49 -0.69
C SER A 583 -9.55 -40.69 -0.05
N ASN A 584 -10.18 -39.62 0.46
CA ASN A 584 -11.52 -39.72 1.05
C ASN A 584 -12.57 -39.83 -0.05
N TYR A 585 -12.35 -39.15 -1.18
CA TYR A 585 -13.20 -39.27 -2.35
C TYR A 585 -13.24 -40.70 -2.90
N ALA A 586 -12.08 -41.35 -3.06
CA ALA A 586 -12.00 -42.74 -3.52
C ALA A 586 -12.76 -43.71 -2.57
N LYS A 587 -12.65 -43.52 -1.25
CA LYS A 587 -13.39 -44.33 -0.27
C LYS A 587 -14.89 -44.08 -0.32
N ALA A 588 -15.32 -42.84 -0.50
CA ALA A 588 -16.73 -42.50 -0.65
C ALA A 588 -17.32 -43.07 -1.96
N GLU A 589 -16.52 -43.12 -3.03
CA GLU A 589 -16.88 -43.75 -4.31
C GLU A 589 -17.01 -45.27 -4.17
N GLU A 590 -16.13 -45.92 -3.40
CA GLU A 590 -16.29 -47.34 -3.02
C GLU A 590 -17.57 -47.59 -2.23
N MET A 591 -17.87 -46.75 -1.21
CA MET A 591 -19.12 -46.85 -0.43
C MET A 591 -20.37 -46.63 -1.29
N GLN A 592 -20.33 -45.67 -2.23
CA GLN A 592 -21.41 -45.44 -3.19
C GLN A 592 -21.66 -46.66 -4.08
N CYS A 593 -20.61 -47.39 -4.47
CA CYS A 593 -20.74 -48.62 -5.25
C CYS A 593 -21.41 -49.76 -4.44
N GLU A 594 -21.24 -49.77 -3.12
CA GLU A 594 -21.87 -50.76 -2.23
C GLU A 594 -23.34 -50.44 -1.96
N ALA A 595 -23.64 -49.18 -1.61
CA ALA A 595 -25.00 -48.69 -1.40
C ALA A 595 -25.05 -47.15 -1.42
N PRO A 596 -26.20 -46.54 -1.80
CA PRO A 596 -26.40 -45.11 -1.60
C PRO A 596 -26.51 -44.77 -0.11
N HIS A 597 -26.15 -43.55 0.25
CA HIS A 597 -26.26 -43.01 1.60
C HIS A 597 -27.71 -43.13 2.11
N PRO A 598 -27.96 -43.54 3.37
CA PRO A 598 -29.31 -43.76 3.91
C PRO A 598 -30.28 -42.57 3.88
N LEU A 599 -29.77 -41.37 3.60
CA LEU A 599 -30.57 -40.14 3.48
C LEU A 599 -31.04 -39.88 2.04
N TYR A 600 -30.45 -40.58 1.07
CA TYR A 600 -30.66 -40.41 -0.38
C TYR A 600 -30.68 -41.77 -1.08
N SER A 601 -31.48 -42.70 -0.56
CA SER A 601 -31.51 -44.10 -1.04
C SER A 601 -32.49 -44.36 -2.18
N ASP A 602 -33.44 -43.47 -2.43
CA ASP A 602 -34.43 -43.58 -3.51
C ASP A 602 -34.94 -42.22 -4.01
N GLY A 603 -35.65 -42.22 -5.15
CA GLY A 603 -36.26 -41.01 -5.71
C GLY A 603 -37.33 -40.35 -4.84
N TYR A 604 -37.93 -41.08 -3.88
CA TYR A 604 -38.91 -40.54 -2.93
C TYR A 604 -38.24 -39.67 -1.86
N SER A 605 -36.97 -39.94 -1.55
CA SER A 605 -36.14 -39.16 -0.62
C SER A 605 -35.98 -37.68 -1.02
N LEU A 606 -36.07 -37.37 -2.33
CA LEU A 606 -36.02 -36.00 -2.86
C LEU A 606 -37.41 -35.35 -2.94
N THR A 607 -38.47 -36.14 -3.12
CA THR A 607 -39.86 -35.67 -3.04
C THR A 607 -40.18 -35.17 -1.64
N ASP A 608 -39.72 -35.88 -0.60
CA ASP A 608 -39.82 -35.44 0.80
C ASP A 608 -39.09 -34.11 1.07
N LEU A 609 -38.00 -33.81 0.35
CA LEU A 609 -37.27 -32.53 0.45
C LEU A 609 -37.97 -31.38 -0.30
N LEU A 610 -38.77 -31.70 -1.31
CA LEU A 610 -39.50 -30.73 -2.13
C LEU A 610 -40.94 -30.49 -1.61
N GLU A 611 -41.54 -31.44 -0.90
CA GLU A 611 -42.90 -31.36 -0.36
C GLU A 611 -43.00 -30.67 1.03
N VAL A 612 -41.90 -30.48 1.76
CA VAL A 612 -41.88 -29.86 3.10
C VAL A 612 -41.85 -28.31 3.06
N PHE A 613 -42.11 -27.67 1.91
CA PHE A 613 -42.16 -26.20 1.77
C PHE A 613 -43.40 -25.67 1.04
#